data_AF-A0A7S9LPC7-F1
#
_entry.id   AF-A0A7S9LPC7-F1
#
_cell.length_a   1.000
_cell.length_b   1.000
_cell.length_c   1.000
_cell.angle_alpha   90.00
_cell.angle_beta   90.00
_cell.angle_gamma   90.00
#
_symmetry.space_group_name_H-M   'P 1'
#
loop_
_entity.id
_entity.type
_entity.pdbx_description
1 polymer ?
#
loop_
_entity_poly.entity_id
_entity_poly.type
_entity_poly.pdbx_seq_one_letter_code
_entity_poly.pdbx_strand_id
1 'polypeptide(L)'
;MDRSNRILSLDILRFLTVTFALVSHTVLHYDFEDLMSENVYLVVKSVTRTATPALLVLFGIMAEIVYTRKFHRDRRGLSIALINRAIVCYLCFVLLALVALIVGEIGVARFVGALALVKTAPLANIFKMYALLLLLIIFLVALRVRFGMWGIWSFAAAIWLADWAVLRHVEALPGHLDHVGGLLFGIGDVWGPSILHALFLVIAGITFGNALYVRQPSGAGRVALALLIAICLGGLGAFMAEHGLRGVLHRISDYDAWRASNHIGYYLYGVLSLGVIALLAEVLSRVLPRAILQPATQIGAQTLPYFLLGNLVLLAVPAYPATTGWMIAAICVVEILAACILTLAWSRLLAPTSPVVTLNRQLRLFAERFVEIGSRTRLVEWVVIRPLRSAAA
;
A
#
# COMPACT_ATOMS: atom_id res chain seq x y z
N MET A 1 4.97 13.54 19.01
CA MET A 1 5.57 12.20 18.97
C MET A 1 7.05 12.39 19.22
N ASP A 2 7.55 11.83 20.31
CA ASP A 2 8.92 12.05 20.78
C ASP A 2 9.94 11.50 19.76
N ARG A 3 11.01 12.26 19.45
CA ARG A 3 11.99 11.91 18.40
C ARG A 3 12.83 10.66 18.75
N SER A 4 12.79 10.21 20.00
CA SER A 4 13.58 9.12 20.59
C SER A 4 13.21 7.69 20.14
N ASN A 5 12.13 7.50 19.37
CA ASN A 5 11.66 6.17 18.92
C ASN A 5 11.51 6.03 17.38
N ARG A 6 12.09 6.95 16.59
CA ARG A 6 12.07 6.83 15.12
C ARG A 6 13.05 5.78 14.64
N ILE A 7 12.57 4.92 13.74
CA ILE A 7 13.40 3.91 13.07
C ILE A 7 13.80 4.50 11.73
N LEU A 8 15.05 4.93 11.63
CA LEU A 8 15.58 5.69 10.48
C LEU A 8 15.44 4.92 9.17
N SER A 9 15.82 3.64 9.16
CA SER A 9 15.71 2.77 7.98
C SER A 9 14.27 2.53 7.54
N LEU A 10 13.29 2.61 8.46
CA LEU A 10 11.88 2.52 8.10
C LEU A 10 11.39 3.77 7.36
N ASP A 11 11.82 4.96 7.78
CA ASP A 11 11.51 6.21 7.07
C ASP A 11 12.16 6.21 5.67
N ILE A 12 13.38 5.68 5.52
CA ILE A 12 14.01 5.50 4.19
C ILE A 12 13.30 4.45 3.34
N LEU A 13 12.93 3.31 3.90
CA LEU A 13 12.14 2.29 3.20
C LEU A 13 10.84 2.89 2.64
N ARG A 14 10.15 3.71 3.45
CA ARG A 14 8.94 4.45 3.05
C ARG A 14 9.20 5.41 1.91
N PHE A 15 10.30 6.17 1.98
CA PHE A 15 10.72 7.08 0.91
C PHE A 15 10.95 6.32 -0.39
N LEU A 16 11.85 5.33 -0.38
CA LEU A 16 12.21 4.52 -1.57
C LEU A 16 10.99 3.88 -2.23
N THR A 17 10.12 3.29 -1.43
CA THR A 17 8.95 2.57 -1.97
C THR A 17 7.96 3.53 -2.65
N VAL A 18 7.73 4.71 -2.07
CA VAL A 18 6.89 5.74 -2.72
C VAL A 18 7.58 6.31 -3.96
N THR A 19 8.89 6.54 -3.92
CA THR A 19 9.66 6.99 -5.09
C THR A 19 9.56 5.99 -6.24
N PHE A 20 9.69 4.68 -5.99
CA PHE A 20 9.51 3.66 -7.03
C PHE A 20 8.10 3.66 -7.62
N ALA A 21 7.07 3.94 -6.80
CA ALA A 21 5.72 4.07 -7.30
C ALA A 21 5.57 5.29 -8.21
N LEU A 22 6.13 6.44 -7.82
CA LEU A 22 6.12 7.66 -8.64
C LEU A 22 6.87 7.43 -9.96
N VAL A 23 8.06 6.82 -9.94
CA VAL A 23 8.77 6.44 -11.17
C VAL A 23 7.92 5.52 -12.04
N SER A 24 7.26 4.51 -11.45
CA SER A 24 6.36 3.62 -12.21
C SER A 24 5.25 4.42 -12.90
N HIS A 25 4.72 5.45 -12.23
CA HIS A 25 3.64 6.26 -12.75
C HIS A 25 4.12 7.19 -13.87
N THR A 26 5.28 7.83 -13.71
CA THR A 26 5.93 8.59 -14.79
C THR A 26 6.14 7.68 -16.01
N VAL A 27 6.64 6.46 -15.78
CA VAL A 27 6.90 5.51 -16.86
C VAL A 27 5.66 5.13 -17.65
N LEU A 28 4.52 4.98 -16.96
CA LEU A 28 3.25 4.67 -17.60
C LEU A 28 2.57 5.89 -18.23
N HIS A 29 2.74 7.08 -17.65
CA HIS A 29 2.06 8.29 -18.10
C HIS A 29 2.56 8.77 -19.47
N TYR A 30 3.84 8.59 -19.76
CA TYR A 30 4.47 9.04 -20.99
C TYR A 30 4.79 7.91 -21.99
N ASP A 31 4.23 6.71 -21.76
CA ASP A 31 4.28 5.54 -22.66
C ASP A 31 5.69 5.21 -23.22
N PHE A 32 6.65 4.96 -22.31
CA PHE A 32 8.07 4.85 -22.66
C PHE A 32 8.51 3.54 -23.33
N GLU A 33 7.58 2.67 -23.72
CA GLU A 33 7.90 1.34 -24.26
C GLU A 33 8.76 1.42 -25.52
N ASP A 34 8.46 2.37 -26.42
CA ASP A 34 9.15 2.53 -27.71
C ASP A 34 10.51 3.24 -27.62
N LEU A 35 10.84 3.84 -26.48
CA LEU A 35 12.02 4.72 -26.32
C LEU A 35 13.21 4.04 -25.63
N MET A 36 13.03 2.82 -25.12
CA MET A 36 14.03 2.05 -24.40
C MET A 36 14.24 0.70 -25.08
N SER A 37 15.42 0.11 -24.92
CA SER A 37 15.58 -1.29 -25.32
C SER A 37 14.69 -2.18 -24.45
N GLU A 38 14.16 -3.25 -25.03
CA GLU A 38 13.23 -4.18 -24.37
C GLU A 38 13.74 -4.64 -22.99
N ASN A 39 15.03 -4.98 -22.90
CA ASN A 39 15.66 -5.42 -21.66
C ASN A 39 15.68 -4.33 -20.58
N VAL A 40 15.94 -3.07 -20.95
CA VAL A 40 15.96 -1.97 -20.00
C VAL A 40 14.55 -1.64 -19.52
N TYR A 41 13.59 -1.59 -20.45
CA TYR A 41 12.18 -1.38 -20.11
C TYR A 41 11.67 -2.47 -19.16
N LEU A 42 11.96 -3.74 -19.45
CA LEU A 42 11.59 -4.87 -18.62
C LEU A 42 12.16 -4.75 -17.20
N VAL A 43 13.44 -4.40 -17.06
CA VAL A 43 14.08 -4.23 -15.73
C VAL A 43 13.47 -3.04 -14.98
N VAL A 44 13.32 -1.89 -15.63
CA VAL A 44 12.72 -0.69 -15.00
C VAL A 44 11.30 -0.97 -14.53
N LYS A 45 10.48 -1.60 -15.38
CA LYS A 45 9.09 -1.97 -15.06
C LYS A 45 9.05 -3.00 -13.93
N SER A 46 9.89 -4.04 -13.97
CA SER A 46 9.94 -5.07 -12.92
C SER A 46 10.35 -4.51 -11.56
N VAL A 47 11.35 -3.61 -11.53
CA VAL A 47 11.82 -2.94 -10.30
C VAL A 47 10.75 -2.00 -9.77
N THR A 48 10.18 -1.13 -10.59
CA THR A 48 9.18 -0.14 -10.15
C THR A 48 7.86 -0.79 -9.76
N ARG A 49 7.50 -1.93 -10.37
CA ARG A 49 6.31 -2.74 -10.00
C ARG A 49 6.39 -3.38 -8.62
N THR A 50 7.57 -3.43 -7.99
CA THR A 50 7.72 -3.80 -6.57
C THR A 50 7.04 -2.81 -5.62
N ALA A 51 6.80 -1.57 -6.07
CA ALA A 51 6.34 -0.51 -5.18
C ALA A 51 4.96 -0.78 -4.56
N THR A 52 3.99 -1.23 -5.35
CA THR A 52 2.64 -1.55 -4.83
C THR A 52 2.69 -2.64 -3.76
N PRO A 53 3.27 -3.83 -4.00
CA PRO A 53 3.26 -4.86 -2.97
C PRO A 53 4.15 -4.48 -1.78
N ALA A 54 5.29 -3.82 -1.99
CA ALA A 54 6.13 -3.32 -0.91
C ALA A 54 5.39 -2.29 -0.03
N LEU A 55 4.59 -1.40 -0.61
CA LEU A 55 3.73 -0.47 0.15
C LEU A 55 2.74 -1.22 1.04
N LEU A 56 2.13 -2.31 0.54
CA LEU A 56 1.19 -3.13 1.30
C LEU A 56 1.87 -3.89 2.45
N VAL A 57 3.07 -4.44 2.21
CA VAL A 57 3.87 -5.07 3.28
C VAL A 57 4.31 -4.02 4.31
N LEU A 58 4.72 -2.83 3.87
CA LEU A 58 5.05 -1.71 4.74
C LEU A 58 3.85 -1.22 5.57
N PHE A 59 2.65 -1.25 5.01
CA PHE A 59 1.41 -0.98 5.74
C PHE A 59 1.22 -1.97 6.89
N GLY A 60 1.48 -3.25 6.65
CA GLY A 60 1.50 -4.28 7.70
C GLY A 60 2.57 -4.05 8.77
N ILE A 61 3.79 -3.64 8.39
CA ILE A 61 4.85 -3.27 9.36
C ILE A 61 4.34 -2.16 10.27
N MET A 62 3.74 -1.12 9.69
CA MET A 62 3.16 0.00 10.45
C MET A 62 2.02 -0.47 11.37
N ALA A 63 1.23 -1.45 10.94
CA ALA A 63 0.18 -2.03 11.76
C ALA A 63 0.74 -2.69 13.02
N GLU A 64 1.81 -3.48 12.90
CA GLU A 64 2.40 -4.13 14.07
C GLU A 64 3.09 -3.14 15.01
N ILE A 65 3.90 -2.21 14.48
CA ILE A 65 4.69 -1.34 15.34
C ILE A 65 3.85 -0.22 15.99
N VAL A 66 2.81 0.28 15.30
CA VAL A 66 1.98 1.40 15.77
C VAL A 66 0.64 0.91 16.30
N TYR A 67 -0.11 0.15 15.49
CA TYR A 67 -1.51 -0.13 15.78
C TYR A 67 -1.68 -1.22 16.83
N THR A 68 -0.87 -2.28 16.84
CA THR A 68 -0.90 -3.31 17.89
C THR A 68 -0.66 -2.68 19.27
N ARG A 69 0.36 -1.82 19.41
CA ARG A 69 0.62 -1.10 20.68
C ARG A 69 -0.52 -0.19 21.08
N LYS A 70 -1.09 0.55 20.13
CA LYS A 70 -2.22 1.45 20.40
C LYS A 70 -3.48 0.66 20.76
N PHE A 71 -3.72 -0.51 20.17
CA PHE A 71 -4.84 -1.38 20.48
C PHE A 71 -4.82 -1.83 21.95
N HIS A 72 -3.65 -2.17 22.49
CA HIS A 72 -3.52 -2.54 23.90
C HIS A 72 -3.85 -1.38 24.85
N ARG A 73 -3.51 -0.15 24.47
CA ARG A 73 -3.72 1.04 25.32
C ARG A 73 -5.12 1.65 25.17
N ASP A 74 -5.61 1.77 23.94
CA ASP A 74 -6.84 2.49 23.60
C ASP A 74 -7.43 1.99 22.27
N ARG A 75 -8.30 0.97 22.37
CA ARG A 75 -8.98 0.36 21.20
C ARG A 75 -9.89 1.35 20.47
N ARG A 76 -10.61 2.19 21.21
CA ARG A 76 -11.54 3.17 20.64
C ARG A 76 -10.77 4.23 19.87
N GLY A 77 -9.73 4.81 20.48
CA GLY A 77 -8.89 5.80 19.82
C GLY A 77 -8.06 5.24 18.66
N LEU A 78 -7.74 3.94 18.65
CA LEU A 78 -7.21 3.29 17.45
C LEU A 78 -8.24 3.31 16.32
N SER A 79 -9.45 2.82 16.60
CA SER A 79 -10.53 2.72 15.59
C SER A 79 -10.85 4.08 14.97
N ILE A 80 -11.00 5.11 15.80
CA ILE A 80 -11.19 6.50 15.35
C ILE A 80 -10.03 6.94 14.44
N ALA A 81 -8.78 6.67 14.83
CA ALA A 81 -7.63 7.09 14.05
C ALA A 81 -7.52 6.36 12.70
N LEU A 82 -7.89 5.08 12.65
CA LEU A 82 -7.90 4.30 11.41
C LEU A 82 -9.03 4.72 10.47
N ILE A 83 -10.24 4.94 11.00
CA ILE A 83 -11.37 5.48 10.23
C ILE A 83 -11.04 6.87 9.70
N ASN A 84 -10.48 7.76 10.52
CA ASN A 84 -10.04 9.07 10.05
C ASN A 84 -9.01 8.97 8.93
N ARG A 85 -8.01 8.07 9.06
CA ARG A 85 -7.03 7.82 7.99
C ARG A 85 -7.68 7.23 6.74
N ALA A 86 -8.67 6.36 6.87
CA ALA A 86 -9.40 5.78 5.74
C ALA A 86 -10.16 6.87 4.98
N ILE A 87 -10.84 7.76 5.70
CA ILE A 87 -11.53 8.93 5.10
C ILE A 87 -10.52 9.83 4.39
N VAL A 88 -9.39 10.16 5.02
CA VAL A 88 -8.35 10.99 4.38
C VAL A 88 -7.83 10.32 3.11
N CYS A 89 -7.54 9.01 3.11
CA CYS A 89 -7.13 8.30 1.89
C CYS A 89 -8.22 8.38 0.82
N TYR A 90 -9.48 8.16 1.18
CA TYR A 90 -10.59 8.29 0.24
C TYR A 90 -10.70 9.72 -0.34
N LEU A 91 -10.54 10.76 0.48
CA LEU A 91 -10.52 12.15 0.01
C LEU A 91 -9.33 12.43 -0.93
N CYS A 92 -8.15 11.88 -0.67
CA CYS A 92 -7.01 11.95 -1.58
C CYS A 92 -7.31 11.27 -2.93
N PHE A 93 -7.99 10.12 -2.90
CA PHE A 93 -8.47 9.44 -4.11
C PHE A 93 -9.45 10.33 -4.90
N VAL A 94 -10.44 10.89 -4.23
CA VAL A 94 -11.42 11.81 -4.84
C VAL A 94 -10.73 13.03 -5.45
N LEU A 95 -9.76 13.61 -4.74
CA LEU A 95 -9.01 14.77 -5.24
C LEU A 95 -8.24 14.45 -6.53
N LEU A 96 -7.51 13.32 -6.58
CA LEU A 96 -6.80 12.93 -7.81
C LEU A 96 -7.77 12.61 -8.95
N ALA A 97 -8.88 11.92 -8.66
CA ALA A 97 -9.91 11.66 -9.68
C ALA A 97 -10.54 12.96 -10.20
N LEU A 98 -10.75 13.96 -9.34
CA LEU A 98 -11.26 15.27 -9.72
C LEU A 98 -10.26 16.04 -10.58
N VAL A 99 -8.97 16.03 -10.22
CA VAL A 99 -7.93 16.67 -11.02
C VAL A 99 -7.81 16.00 -12.39
N ALA A 100 -7.86 14.67 -12.45
CA ALA A 100 -7.90 13.92 -13.72
C ALA A 100 -9.12 14.30 -14.57
N LEU A 101 -10.29 14.53 -13.97
CA LEU A 101 -11.47 15.04 -14.68
C LEU A 101 -11.23 16.46 -15.21
N ILE A 102 -10.66 17.35 -14.40
CA ILE A 102 -10.40 18.75 -14.77
C ILE A 102 -9.40 18.86 -15.92
N VAL A 103 -8.36 18.03 -15.92
CA VAL A 103 -7.32 18.00 -16.96
C VAL A 103 -7.78 17.23 -18.21
N GLY A 104 -8.92 16.52 -18.14
CA GLY A 104 -9.51 15.82 -19.29
C GLY A 104 -9.02 14.39 -19.49
N GLU A 105 -8.27 13.82 -18.54
CA GLU A 105 -7.80 12.42 -18.54
C GLU A 105 -8.96 11.41 -18.41
N ILE A 106 -10.06 11.81 -17.76
CA ILE A 106 -11.27 10.98 -17.62
C ILE A 106 -12.55 11.80 -17.84
N GLY A 107 -13.58 11.16 -18.39
CA GLY A 107 -14.92 11.75 -18.50
C GLY A 107 -15.74 11.68 -17.21
N VAL A 108 -16.82 12.47 -17.15
CA VAL A 108 -17.72 12.58 -15.98
C VAL A 108 -18.27 11.22 -15.54
N ALA A 109 -18.67 10.35 -16.48
CA ALA A 109 -19.20 9.03 -16.16
C ALA A 109 -18.16 8.16 -15.43
N ARG A 110 -16.90 8.19 -15.86
CA ARG A 110 -15.80 7.47 -15.20
C ARG A 110 -15.47 8.08 -13.84
N PHE A 111 -15.52 9.40 -13.70
CA PHE A 111 -15.36 10.08 -12.41
C PHE A 111 -16.45 9.66 -11.40
N VAL A 112 -17.73 9.73 -11.78
CA VAL A 112 -18.84 9.29 -10.91
C VAL A 112 -18.72 7.81 -10.57
N GLY A 113 -18.38 6.96 -11.55
CA GLY A 113 -18.11 5.54 -11.31
C GLY A 113 -16.93 5.31 -10.38
N ALA A 114 -15.88 6.13 -10.44
CA ALA A 114 -14.74 6.05 -9.54
C ALA A 114 -15.13 6.42 -8.10
N LEU A 115 -15.96 7.47 -7.90
CA LEU A 115 -16.52 7.83 -6.60
C LEU A 115 -17.37 6.70 -6.01
N ALA A 116 -18.18 6.04 -6.83
CA ALA A 116 -18.98 4.88 -6.44
C ALA A 116 -18.15 3.59 -6.29
N LEU A 117 -16.83 3.65 -6.44
CA LEU A 117 -15.89 2.52 -6.37
C LEU A 117 -16.07 1.44 -7.46
N VAL A 118 -16.93 1.67 -8.45
CA VAL A 118 -17.20 0.75 -9.58
C VAL A 118 -16.28 0.97 -10.77
N LYS A 119 -15.44 2.01 -10.76
CA LYS A 119 -14.42 2.27 -11.79
C LYS A 119 -13.07 2.69 -11.18
N THR A 120 -12.06 2.73 -12.03
CA THR A 120 -10.70 3.14 -11.71
C THR A 120 -10.49 4.63 -12.01
N ALA A 121 -9.63 5.25 -11.21
CA ALA A 121 -9.11 6.59 -11.49
C ALA A 121 -7.59 6.51 -11.72
N PRO A 122 -7.05 7.23 -12.72
CA PRO A 122 -5.62 7.29 -12.98
C PRO A 122 -4.86 7.69 -11.72
N LEU A 123 -3.73 7.00 -11.46
CA LEU A 123 -2.77 7.37 -10.41
C LEU A 123 -3.29 7.39 -8.95
N ALA A 124 -4.59 7.11 -8.74
CA ALA A 124 -5.25 7.28 -7.46
C ALA A 124 -5.61 5.97 -6.75
N ASN A 125 -5.60 4.84 -7.46
CA ASN A 125 -6.23 3.60 -6.97
C ASN A 125 -5.60 3.04 -5.68
N ILE A 126 -4.33 3.35 -5.37
CA ILE A 126 -3.73 2.93 -4.10
C ILE A 126 -4.41 3.57 -2.89
N PHE A 127 -4.91 4.81 -3.02
CA PHE A 127 -5.63 5.49 -1.94
C PHE A 127 -6.98 4.82 -1.66
N LYS A 128 -7.70 4.43 -2.73
CA LYS A 128 -8.93 3.61 -2.62
C LYS A 128 -8.64 2.28 -1.91
N MET A 129 -7.59 1.58 -2.31
CA MET A 129 -7.16 0.34 -1.67
C MET A 129 -6.87 0.53 -0.18
N TYR A 130 -6.09 1.57 0.17
CA TYR A 130 -5.73 1.87 1.56
C TYR A 130 -6.93 2.26 2.41
N ALA A 131 -7.88 3.02 1.85
CA ALA A 131 -9.10 3.37 2.56
C ALA A 131 -9.86 2.12 3.04
N LEU A 132 -10.01 1.12 2.16
CA LEU A 132 -10.66 -0.14 2.48
C LEU A 132 -9.81 -1.00 3.45
N LEU A 133 -8.51 -1.15 3.18
CA LEU A 133 -7.60 -1.92 4.03
C LEU A 133 -7.47 -1.34 5.44
N LEU A 134 -7.53 -0.02 5.62
CA LEU A 134 -7.52 0.64 6.94
C LEU A 134 -8.74 0.31 7.78
N LEU A 135 -9.87 -0.05 7.18
CA LEU A 135 -11.02 -0.56 7.93
C LEU A 135 -10.80 -2.01 8.33
N LEU A 136 -10.27 -2.83 7.42
CA LEU A 136 -9.96 -4.25 7.68
C LEU A 136 -8.82 -4.46 8.68
N ILE A 137 -7.86 -3.53 8.75
CA ILE A 137 -6.74 -3.62 9.69
C ILE A 137 -7.20 -3.59 11.15
N ILE A 138 -8.37 -3.01 11.45
CA ILE A 138 -8.95 -3.04 12.79
C ILE A 138 -9.17 -4.50 13.22
N PHE A 139 -9.74 -5.30 12.33
CA PHE A 139 -9.98 -6.73 12.54
C PHE A 139 -8.68 -7.52 12.59
N LEU A 140 -7.78 -7.24 11.66
CA LEU A 140 -6.51 -7.96 11.58
C LEU A 140 -5.65 -7.74 12.82
N VAL A 141 -5.60 -6.51 13.35
CA VAL A 141 -4.91 -6.18 14.60
C VAL A 141 -5.60 -6.87 15.79
N ALA A 142 -6.92 -6.88 15.85
CA ALA A 142 -7.65 -7.58 16.90
C ALA A 142 -7.34 -9.09 16.88
N LEU A 143 -7.34 -9.72 15.70
CA LEU A 143 -6.97 -11.12 15.48
C LEU A 143 -5.53 -11.39 15.93
N ARG A 144 -4.59 -10.53 15.50
CA ARG A 144 -3.17 -10.58 15.88
C ARG A 144 -2.94 -10.49 17.39
N VAL A 145 -3.66 -9.60 18.07
CA VAL A 145 -3.56 -9.44 19.53
C VAL A 145 -4.16 -10.65 20.25
N ARG A 146 -5.27 -11.21 19.75
CA ARG A 146 -6.00 -12.29 20.42
C ARG A 146 -5.37 -13.67 20.24
N PHE A 147 -4.87 -13.97 19.04
CA PHE A 147 -4.42 -15.32 18.65
C PHE A 147 -2.94 -15.36 18.24
N GLY A 148 -2.21 -14.26 18.45
CA GLY A 148 -0.79 -14.22 18.11
C GLY A 148 -0.54 -14.22 16.60
N MET A 149 0.64 -14.72 16.21
CA MET A 149 1.01 -14.88 14.80
C MET A 149 0.24 -15.98 14.10
N TRP A 150 -0.11 -17.05 14.82
CA TRP A 150 -0.86 -18.17 14.26
C TRP A 150 -2.22 -17.72 13.73
N GLY A 151 -2.97 -16.91 14.48
CA GLY A 151 -4.28 -16.44 14.03
C GLY A 151 -4.25 -15.71 12.70
N ILE A 152 -3.30 -14.79 12.49
CA ILE A 152 -3.20 -14.07 11.23
C ILE A 152 -2.72 -14.97 10.08
N TRP A 153 -1.82 -15.92 10.33
CA TRP A 153 -1.35 -16.84 9.28
C TRP A 153 -2.39 -17.90 8.92
N SER A 154 -3.18 -18.38 9.87
CA SER A 154 -4.34 -19.23 9.58
C SER A 154 -5.35 -18.50 8.71
N PHE A 155 -5.57 -17.21 8.96
CA PHE A 155 -6.43 -16.38 8.12
C PHE A 155 -5.85 -16.18 6.71
N ALA A 156 -4.54 -15.91 6.58
CA ALA A 156 -3.88 -15.86 5.27
C ALA A 156 -3.98 -17.19 4.50
N ALA A 157 -3.79 -18.32 5.19
CA ALA A 157 -3.95 -19.65 4.59
C ALA A 157 -5.39 -19.90 4.12
N ALA A 158 -6.39 -19.46 4.90
CA ALA A 158 -7.79 -19.56 4.51
C ALA A 158 -8.11 -18.74 3.25
N ILE A 159 -7.51 -17.55 3.09
CA ILE A 159 -7.65 -16.74 1.87
C ILE A 159 -7.14 -17.51 0.64
N TRP A 160 -5.91 -18.03 0.70
CA TRP A 160 -5.32 -18.76 -0.42
C TRP A 160 -6.01 -20.10 -0.69
N LEU A 161 -6.51 -20.77 0.33
CA LEU A 161 -7.33 -21.97 0.16
C LEU A 161 -8.66 -21.64 -0.53
N ALA A 162 -9.31 -20.54 -0.14
CA ALA A 162 -10.54 -20.07 -0.76
C ALA A 162 -10.31 -19.65 -2.22
N ASP A 163 -9.17 -18.99 -2.51
CA ASP A 163 -8.77 -18.66 -3.86
C ASP A 163 -8.62 -19.89 -4.74
N TRP A 164 -7.79 -20.85 -4.30
CA TRP A 164 -7.53 -22.09 -5.01
C TRP A 164 -8.79 -22.95 -5.20
N ALA A 165 -9.63 -23.06 -4.18
CA ALA A 165 -10.81 -23.93 -4.22
C ALA A 165 -11.98 -23.30 -4.96
N VAL A 166 -12.19 -21.99 -4.80
CA VAL A 166 -13.43 -21.30 -5.22
C VAL A 166 -13.13 -20.08 -6.09
N LEU A 167 -12.47 -19.05 -5.55
CA LEU A 167 -12.52 -17.69 -6.14
C LEU A 167 -11.94 -17.63 -7.55
N ARG A 168 -10.84 -18.33 -7.83
CA ARG A 168 -10.22 -18.33 -9.17
C ARG A 168 -11.07 -18.95 -10.27
N HIS A 169 -12.13 -19.69 -9.91
CA HIS A 169 -13.07 -20.30 -10.84
C HIS A 169 -14.36 -19.47 -11.00
N VAL A 170 -14.48 -18.35 -10.28
CA VAL A 170 -15.65 -17.47 -10.33
C VAL A 170 -15.46 -16.44 -11.44
N GLU A 171 -16.40 -16.40 -12.37
CA GLU A 171 -16.44 -15.39 -13.44
C GLU A 171 -16.64 -13.97 -12.90
N ALA A 172 -16.31 -12.98 -13.72
CA ALA A 172 -16.55 -11.58 -13.37
C ALA A 172 -18.04 -11.31 -13.13
N LEU A 173 -18.34 -10.45 -12.14
CA LEU A 173 -19.71 -10.00 -11.92
C LEU A 173 -20.21 -9.19 -13.13
N PRO A 174 -21.51 -9.23 -13.45
CA PRO A 174 -22.03 -8.57 -14.64
C PRO A 174 -22.00 -7.04 -14.55
N GLY A 175 -21.81 -6.40 -15.71
CA GLY A 175 -21.94 -4.96 -15.87
C GLY A 175 -20.90 -4.18 -15.07
N HIS A 176 -21.34 -3.15 -14.34
CA HIS A 176 -20.45 -2.28 -13.55
C HIS A 176 -19.97 -2.88 -12.22
N LEU A 177 -20.45 -4.08 -11.87
CA LEU A 177 -20.03 -4.77 -10.64
C LEU A 177 -18.76 -5.60 -10.84
N ASP A 178 -18.31 -5.78 -12.08
CA ASP A 178 -17.06 -6.45 -12.45
C ASP A 178 -15.88 -5.93 -11.61
N HIS A 179 -15.70 -4.61 -11.61
CA HIS A 179 -14.64 -3.92 -10.89
C HIS A 179 -14.76 -4.11 -9.38
N VAL A 180 -15.99 -4.14 -8.84
CA VAL A 180 -16.21 -4.33 -7.40
C VAL A 180 -15.84 -5.76 -6.98
N GLY A 181 -16.25 -6.76 -7.77
CA GLY A 181 -15.90 -8.16 -7.56
C GLY A 181 -14.38 -8.37 -7.61
N GLY A 182 -13.73 -7.89 -8.68
CA GLY A 182 -12.28 -7.95 -8.81
C GLY A 182 -11.55 -7.17 -7.71
N LEU A 183 -12.02 -5.97 -7.36
CA LEU A 183 -11.43 -5.15 -6.30
C LEU A 183 -11.50 -5.82 -4.93
N LEU A 184 -12.65 -6.36 -4.54
CA LEU A 184 -12.83 -6.89 -3.19
C LEU A 184 -12.29 -8.31 -3.07
N PHE A 185 -12.63 -9.18 -4.02
CA PHE A 185 -12.40 -10.62 -3.93
C PHE A 185 -11.34 -11.13 -4.91
N GLY A 186 -11.09 -10.41 -6.01
CA GLY A 186 -10.14 -10.85 -7.04
C GLY A 186 -10.72 -11.83 -8.05
N ILE A 187 -12.05 -11.85 -8.20
CA ILE A 187 -12.75 -12.71 -9.16
C ILE A 187 -12.73 -12.13 -10.58
N GLY A 188 -12.72 -13.00 -11.58
CA GLY A 188 -12.79 -12.64 -13.00
C GLY A 188 -11.52 -12.01 -13.60
N ASP A 189 -10.37 -12.04 -12.90
CA ASP A 189 -9.07 -11.53 -13.36
C ASP A 189 -9.06 -10.05 -13.83
N VAL A 190 -10.08 -9.27 -13.47
CA VAL A 190 -10.24 -7.88 -13.93
C VAL A 190 -9.43 -6.86 -13.12
N TRP A 191 -8.91 -7.25 -11.95
CA TRP A 191 -8.26 -6.30 -11.04
C TRP A 191 -7.31 -6.98 -10.06
N GLY A 192 -6.13 -6.36 -9.90
CA GLY A 192 -5.30 -6.70 -8.76
C GLY A 192 -4.19 -5.71 -8.36
N PRO A 193 -3.66 -5.89 -7.13
CA PRO A 193 -4.12 -6.87 -6.13
C PRO A 193 -5.52 -6.54 -5.59
N SER A 194 -6.35 -7.56 -5.35
CA SER A 194 -7.64 -7.41 -4.68
C SER A 194 -7.44 -7.10 -3.19
N ILE A 195 -8.46 -6.56 -2.52
CA ILE A 195 -8.43 -6.26 -1.09
C ILE A 195 -8.20 -7.54 -0.29
N LEU A 196 -8.90 -8.63 -0.62
CA LEU A 196 -8.77 -9.91 0.06
C LEU A 196 -7.33 -10.44 -0.05
N HIS A 197 -6.78 -10.55 -1.26
CA HIS A 197 -5.43 -11.07 -1.45
C HIS A 197 -4.35 -10.11 -0.93
N ALA A 198 -4.56 -8.79 -1.00
CA ALA A 198 -3.66 -7.80 -0.43
C ALA A 198 -3.46 -8.00 1.09
N LEU A 199 -4.42 -8.58 1.81
CA LEU A 199 -4.25 -8.91 3.23
C LEU A 199 -3.09 -9.88 3.47
N PHE A 200 -2.74 -10.75 2.53
CA PHE A 200 -1.53 -11.58 2.63
C PHE A 200 -0.27 -10.72 2.76
N LEU A 201 -0.12 -9.68 1.93
CA LEU A 201 1.02 -8.76 2.00
C LEU A 201 1.02 -7.97 3.31
N VAL A 202 -0.16 -7.56 3.78
CA VAL A 202 -0.30 -6.89 5.08
C VAL A 202 0.10 -7.83 6.23
N ILE A 203 -0.26 -9.12 6.17
CA ILE A 203 0.09 -10.14 7.17
C ILE A 203 1.59 -10.44 7.16
N ALA A 204 2.18 -10.56 5.97
CA ALA A 204 3.62 -10.61 5.80
C ALA A 204 4.27 -9.38 6.46
N GLY A 205 3.71 -8.19 6.24
CA GLY A 205 4.16 -6.96 6.85
C GLY A 205 4.12 -6.96 8.38
N ILE A 206 3.03 -7.44 8.98
CA ILE A 206 2.92 -7.61 10.43
C ILE A 206 4.02 -8.55 10.94
N THR A 207 4.33 -9.61 10.19
CA THR A 207 5.40 -10.57 10.52
C THR A 207 6.78 -9.92 10.47
N PHE A 208 7.10 -9.14 9.42
CA PHE A 208 8.31 -8.31 9.36
C PHE A 208 8.39 -7.31 10.51
N GLY A 209 7.29 -6.60 10.78
CA GLY A 209 7.17 -5.64 11.86
C GLY A 209 7.52 -6.25 13.21
N ASN A 210 6.99 -7.43 13.51
CA ASN A 210 7.22 -8.11 14.77
C ASN A 210 8.65 -8.61 14.89
N ALA A 211 9.17 -9.26 13.85
CA ALA A 211 10.46 -9.93 13.89
C ALA A 211 11.64 -8.93 13.89
N LEU A 212 11.52 -7.80 13.18
CA LEU A 212 12.63 -6.88 12.92
C LEU A 212 12.54 -5.55 13.70
N TYR A 213 11.34 -5.05 13.97
CA TYR A 213 11.15 -3.67 14.44
C TYR A 213 10.53 -3.53 15.84
N VAL A 214 10.03 -4.63 16.42
CA VAL A 214 9.58 -4.65 17.82
C VAL A 214 10.77 -4.96 18.73
N ARG A 215 10.90 -4.22 19.85
CA ARG A 215 12.03 -4.38 20.80
C ARG A 215 12.16 -5.79 21.37
N GLN A 216 11.03 -6.45 21.62
CA GLN A 216 10.95 -7.83 22.10
C GLN A 216 10.11 -8.63 21.10
N PRO A 217 10.73 -9.11 20.00
CA PRO A 217 10.03 -9.91 19.00
C PRO A 217 9.57 -11.23 19.62
N SER A 218 8.42 -11.74 19.17
CA SER A 218 7.96 -13.06 19.60
C SER A 218 8.76 -14.16 18.89
N GLY A 219 9.02 -15.28 19.56
CA GLY A 219 9.68 -16.44 18.93
C GLY A 219 8.90 -16.92 17.70
N ALA A 220 7.57 -17.00 17.82
CA ALA A 220 6.67 -17.32 16.71
C ALA A 220 6.80 -16.35 15.53
N GLY A 221 6.97 -15.04 15.78
CA GLY A 221 7.17 -14.05 14.72
C GLY A 221 8.47 -14.24 13.94
N ARG A 222 9.56 -14.59 14.63
CA ARG A 222 10.85 -14.90 13.97
C ARG A 222 10.75 -16.17 13.12
N VAL A 223 10.15 -17.24 13.67
CA VAL A 223 9.92 -18.49 12.94
C VAL A 223 9.02 -18.25 11.74
N ALA A 224 7.91 -17.53 11.90
CA ALA A 224 7.01 -17.18 10.81
C ALA A 224 7.71 -16.37 9.71
N LEU A 225 8.59 -15.42 10.06
CA LEU A 225 9.37 -14.69 9.06
C LEU A 225 10.33 -15.63 8.30
N ALA A 226 11.05 -16.49 9.01
CA ALA A 226 11.97 -17.43 8.37
C ALA A 226 11.25 -18.39 7.41
N LEU A 227 10.12 -18.95 7.84
CA LEU A 227 9.27 -19.80 7.01
C LEU A 227 8.70 -19.03 5.81
N LEU A 228 8.22 -17.81 6.01
CA LEU A 228 7.73 -16.96 4.92
C LEU A 228 8.81 -16.72 3.86
N ILE A 229 10.02 -16.34 4.27
CA ILE A 229 11.14 -16.13 3.34
C ILE A 229 11.49 -17.43 2.61
N ALA A 230 11.53 -18.57 3.31
CA ALA A 230 11.80 -19.87 2.69
C ALA A 230 10.72 -20.24 1.66
N ILE A 231 9.43 -20.04 1.97
CA ILE A 231 8.31 -20.28 1.06
C ILE A 231 8.40 -19.36 -0.17
N CYS A 232 8.67 -18.07 0.03
CA CYS A 232 8.80 -17.13 -1.08
C CYS A 232 9.99 -17.46 -1.99
N LEU A 233 11.14 -17.82 -1.42
CA LEU A 233 12.32 -18.24 -2.18
C LEU A 233 12.05 -19.55 -2.94
N GLY A 234 11.47 -20.55 -2.28
CA GLY A 234 11.12 -21.83 -2.91
C GLY A 234 10.10 -21.66 -4.04
N GLY A 235 9.03 -20.90 -3.80
CA GLY A 235 7.98 -20.67 -4.78
C GLY A 235 8.44 -19.84 -5.98
N LEU A 236 9.20 -18.76 -5.77
CA LEU A 236 9.80 -18.02 -6.88
C LEU A 236 10.88 -18.83 -7.60
N GLY A 237 11.66 -19.64 -6.87
CA GLY A 237 12.62 -20.57 -7.46
C GLY A 237 11.95 -21.58 -8.39
N ALA A 238 10.78 -22.11 -8.00
CA ALA A 238 9.97 -22.97 -8.84
C ALA A 238 9.49 -22.25 -10.12
N PHE A 239 8.95 -21.03 -10.00
CA PHE A 239 8.56 -20.25 -11.19
C PHE A 239 9.74 -19.87 -12.09
N MET A 240 10.92 -19.63 -11.51
CA MET A 240 12.15 -19.41 -12.27
C MET A 240 12.62 -20.68 -12.99
N ALA A 241 12.44 -21.86 -12.39
CA ALA A 241 12.74 -23.13 -13.06
C ALA A 241 11.78 -23.39 -14.23
N GLU A 242 10.52 -23.00 -14.11
CA GLU A 242 9.49 -23.19 -15.15
C GLU A 242 9.59 -22.18 -16.30
N HIS A 243 9.82 -20.90 -16.00
CA HIS A 243 9.74 -19.80 -16.98
C HIS A 243 11.08 -19.09 -17.25
N GLY A 244 12.13 -19.43 -16.52
CA GLY A 244 13.38 -18.67 -16.51
C GLY A 244 13.25 -17.29 -15.84
N LEU A 245 14.40 -16.65 -15.59
CA LEU A 245 14.45 -15.31 -14.98
C LEU A 245 13.69 -14.27 -15.83
N ARG A 246 13.92 -14.25 -17.15
CA ARG A 246 13.27 -13.30 -18.06
C ARG A 246 11.75 -13.49 -18.09
N GLY A 247 11.27 -14.73 -18.09
CA GLY A 247 9.84 -15.03 -18.08
C GLY A 247 9.16 -14.58 -16.78
N VAL A 248 9.81 -14.78 -15.63
CA VAL A 248 9.30 -14.27 -14.33
C VAL A 248 9.26 -12.75 -14.33
N LEU A 249 10.32 -12.07 -14.79
CA LEU A 249 10.33 -10.61 -14.89
C LEU A 249 9.23 -10.10 -15.82
N HIS A 250 9.00 -10.75 -16.96
CA HIS A 250 7.94 -10.38 -17.89
C HIS A 250 6.57 -10.43 -17.19
N ARG A 251 6.26 -11.54 -16.52
CA ARG A 251 4.97 -11.74 -15.82
C ARG A 251 4.76 -10.79 -14.64
N ILE A 252 5.83 -10.32 -13.99
CA ILE A 252 5.77 -9.29 -12.94
C ILE A 252 5.52 -7.91 -13.55
N SER A 253 6.18 -7.64 -14.68
CA SER A 253 6.11 -6.35 -15.37
C SER A 253 4.74 -6.13 -16.02
N ASP A 254 4.17 -7.19 -16.59
CA ASP A 254 2.86 -7.23 -17.19
C ASP A 254 1.76 -7.17 -16.12
N TYR A 255 0.84 -6.22 -16.27
CA TYR A 255 -0.27 -6.06 -15.33
C TYR A 255 -1.21 -7.27 -15.35
N ASP A 256 -1.50 -7.80 -16.53
CA ASP A 256 -2.54 -8.81 -16.70
C ASP A 256 -2.04 -10.23 -16.36
N ALA A 257 -0.73 -10.48 -16.52
CA ALA A 257 -0.15 -11.79 -16.29
C ALA A 257 -0.30 -12.29 -14.84
N TRP A 258 0.30 -11.60 -13.86
CA TRP A 258 0.28 -12.05 -12.45
C TRP A 258 -0.46 -11.12 -11.51
N ARG A 259 -0.58 -9.84 -11.85
CA ARG A 259 -1.14 -8.86 -10.91
C ARG A 259 -2.66 -8.84 -10.99
N ALA A 260 -3.25 -8.67 -12.17
CA ALA A 260 -4.70 -8.60 -12.36
C ALA A 260 -5.41 -9.90 -11.95
N SER A 261 -4.77 -11.03 -12.25
CA SER A 261 -5.22 -12.39 -11.90
C SER A 261 -4.98 -12.79 -10.45
N ASN A 262 -4.43 -11.89 -9.61
CA ASN A 262 -4.07 -12.18 -8.22
C ASN A 262 -3.17 -13.42 -8.05
N HIS A 263 -2.37 -13.74 -9.06
CA HIS A 263 -1.51 -14.91 -9.07
C HIS A 263 -0.48 -14.88 -7.92
N ILE A 264 -0.31 -16.01 -7.22
CA ILE A 264 0.56 -16.13 -6.04
C ILE A 264 1.99 -15.63 -6.29
N GLY A 265 2.52 -15.79 -7.51
CA GLY A 265 3.85 -15.31 -7.89
C GLY A 265 4.05 -13.81 -7.66
N TYR A 266 3.02 -12.98 -7.88
CA TYR A 266 3.07 -11.54 -7.60
C TYR A 266 3.28 -11.26 -6.11
N TYR A 267 2.63 -12.04 -5.24
CA TYR A 267 2.69 -11.88 -3.80
C TYR A 267 4.01 -12.36 -3.21
N LEU A 268 4.53 -13.50 -3.69
CA LEU A 268 5.86 -13.99 -3.27
C LEU A 268 6.96 -13.01 -3.68
N TYR A 269 6.91 -12.50 -4.92
CA TYR A 269 7.82 -11.46 -5.39
C TYR A 269 7.71 -10.17 -4.56
N GLY A 270 6.48 -9.77 -4.26
CA GLY A 270 6.19 -8.63 -3.38
C GLY A 270 6.88 -8.72 -2.01
N VAL A 271 6.79 -9.87 -1.35
CA VAL A 271 7.41 -10.11 -0.05
C VAL A 271 8.94 -10.05 -0.11
N LEU A 272 9.57 -10.74 -1.08
CA LEU A 272 11.05 -10.72 -1.20
C LEU A 272 11.58 -9.35 -1.63
N SER A 273 10.89 -8.69 -2.56
CA SER A 273 11.28 -7.36 -3.01
C SER A 273 11.29 -6.35 -1.87
N LEU A 274 10.30 -6.38 -0.96
CA LEU A 274 10.37 -5.56 0.26
C LEU A 274 11.61 -5.91 1.08
N GLY A 275 11.91 -7.20 1.28
CA GLY A 275 13.12 -7.62 2.00
C GLY A 275 14.40 -6.99 1.44
N VAL A 276 14.54 -6.99 0.11
CA VAL A 276 15.66 -6.34 -0.59
C VAL A 276 15.65 -4.82 -0.39
N ILE A 277 14.50 -4.15 -0.55
CA ILE A 277 14.41 -2.69 -0.38
C ILE A 277 14.66 -2.29 1.08
N ALA A 278 14.22 -3.10 2.05
CA ALA A 278 14.48 -2.89 3.47
C ALA A 278 15.97 -3.02 3.80
N LEU A 279 16.66 -4.00 3.20
CA LEU A 279 18.09 -4.16 3.33
C LEU A 279 18.84 -2.97 2.72
N LEU A 280 18.43 -2.52 1.53
CA LEU A 280 18.94 -1.31 0.89
C LEU A 280 18.72 -0.08 1.78
N ALA A 281 17.53 0.10 2.34
CA ALA A 281 17.20 1.20 3.22
C ALA A 281 18.07 1.21 4.49
N GLU A 282 18.35 0.03 5.06
CA GLU A 282 19.26 -0.13 6.19
C GLU A 282 20.69 0.27 5.81
N VAL A 283 21.21 -0.20 4.67
CA VAL A 283 22.55 0.18 4.18
C VAL A 283 22.64 1.69 3.94
N LEU A 284 21.67 2.27 3.23
CA LEU A 284 21.63 3.71 2.95
C LEU A 284 21.55 4.53 4.23
N SER A 285 20.85 4.06 5.25
CA SER A 285 20.76 4.75 6.55
C SER A 285 22.11 4.85 7.30
N ARG A 286 23.07 3.99 6.95
CA ARG A 286 24.42 3.96 7.53
C ARG A 286 25.47 4.67 6.68
N VAL A 287 25.31 4.65 5.36
CA VAL A 287 26.32 5.14 4.41
C VAL A 287 26.06 6.56 3.93
N LEU A 288 24.79 6.97 3.78
CA LEU A 288 24.48 8.30 3.24
C LEU A 288 24.81 9.42 4.25
N PRO A 289 25.33 10.56 3.76
CA PRO A 289 25.59 11.72 4.61
C PRO A 289 24.28 12.30 5.17
N ARG A 290 24.37 12.90 6.36
CA ARG A 290 23.21 13.50 7.06
C ARG A 290 22.42 14.49 6.20
N ALA A 291 23.10 15.22 5.32
CA ALA A 291 22.48 16.20 4.41
C ALA A 291 21.47 15.56 3.44
N ILE A 292 21.66 14.30 3.04
CA ILE A 292 20.74 13.56 2.17
C ILE A 292 19.73 12.78 3.02
N LEU A 293 20.21 12.17 4.11
CA LEU A 293 19.41 11.30 4.97
C LEU A 293 18.29 12.07 5.68
N GLN A 294 18.55 13.30 6.12
CA GLN A 294 17.57 14.13 6.82
C GLN A 294 16.35 14.49 5.97
N PRO A 295 16.47 15.07 4.76
CA PRO A 295 15.30 15.33 3.92
C PRO A 295 14.59 14.04 3.50
N ALA A 296 15.34 12.99 3.12
CA ALA A 296 14.75 11.71 2.73
C ALA A 296 13.88 11.09 3.85
N THR A 297 14.34 11.13 5.10
CA THR A 297 13.58 10.61 6.25
C THR A 297 12.41 11.51 6.66
N GLN A 298 12.53 12.83 6.45
CA GLN A 298 11.41 13.76 6.63
C GLN A 298 10.29 13.50 5.63
N ILE A 299 10.64 13.32 4.35
CA ILE A 299 9.70 12.99 3.26
C ILE A 299 9.12 11.59 3.49
N GLY A 300 9.96 10.60 3.81
CA GLY A 300 9.53 9.24 4.11
C GLY A 300 8.58 9.11 5.29
N ALA A 301 8.71 9.98 6.31
CA ALA A 301 7.71 10.04 7.38
C ALA A 301 6.33 10.53 6.90
N GLN A 302 6.30 11.28 5.80
CA GLN A 302 5.16 11.92 5.16
C GLN A 302 4.74 11.21 3.86
N THR A 303 4.67 9.87 3.86
CA THR A 303 4.33 9.08 2.66
C THR A 303 3.03 9.50 1.97
N LEU A 304 2.00 9.84 2.75
CA LEU A 304 0.69 10.19 2.20
C LEU A 304 0.76 11.47 1.33
N PRO A 305 1.21 12.63 1.85
CA PRO A 305 1.37 13.81 1.00
C PRO A 305 2.45 13.62 -0.07
N TYR A 306 3.52 12.84 0.18
CA TYR A 306 4.53 12.59 -0.86
C TYR A 306 3.94 11.89 -2.08
N PHE A 307 3.18 10.82 -1.86
CA PHE A 307 2.49 10.13 -2.94
C PHE A 307 1.42 11.01 -3.59
N LEU A 308 0.61 11.73 -2.80
CA LEU A 308 -0.44 12.62 -3.33
C LEU A 308 0.15 13.72 -4.21
N LEU A 309 1.14 14.46 -3.70
CA LEU A 309 1.72 15.61 -4.37
C LEU A 309 2.49 15.20 -5.62
N GLY A 310 3.21 14.08 -5.59
CA GLY A 310 3.88 13.55 -6.79
C GLY A 310 2.87 13.24 -7.91
N ASN A 311 1.77 12.56 -7.59
CA ASN A 311 0.74 12.27 -8.59
C ASN A 311 -0.05 13.51 -9.04
N LEU A 312 -0.21 14.52 -8.18
CA LEU A 312 -0.79 15.80 -8.59
C LEU A 312 0.12 16.54 -9.57
N VAL A 313 1.44 16.53 -9.33
CA VAL A 313 2.42 17.09 -10.26
C VAL A 313 2.32 16.36 -11.60
N LEU A 314 2.32 15.02 -11.59
CA LEU A 314 2.24 14.24 -12.81
C LEU A 314 0.94 14.52 -13.60
N LEU A 315 -0.22 14.59 -12.93
CA LEU A 315 -1.49 14.95 -13.59
C LEU A 315 -1.54 16.39 -14.10
N ALA A 316 -0.80 17.31 -13.49
CA ALA A 316 -0.79 18.71 -13.89
C ALA A 316 0.15 19.00 -15.06
N VAL A 317 1.11 18.11 -15.34
CA VAL A 317 2.03 18.25 -16.46
C VAL A 317 1.37 17.66 -17.70
N PRO A 318 1.24 18.41 -18.80
CA PRO A 318 0.72 17.85 -20.05
C PRO A 318 1.66 16.73 -20.55
N ALA A 319 1.08 15.68 -21.11
CA ALA A 319 1.85 14.63 -21.78
C ALA A 319 2.63 15.26 -22.94
N TYR A 320 3.94 15.44 -22.75
CA TYR A 320 4.86 15.89 -23.79
C TYR A 320 5.47 14.65 -24.45
N PRO A 321 5.56 14.59 -25.79
CA PRO A 321 6.17 13.45 -26.45
C PRO A 321 7.67 13.44 -26.14
N ALA A 322 8.09 12.57 -25.21
CA ALA A 322 9.50 12.29 -25.00
C ALA A 322 10.03 11.61 -26.27
N THR A 323 11.18 12.06 -26.78
CA THR A 323 11.76 11.50 -28.01
C THR A 323 12.94 10.56 -27.74
N THR A 324 13.41 10.50 -26.50
CA THR A 324 14.62 9.73 -26.12
C THR A 324 14.59 9.28 -24.67
N GLY A 325 15.30 8.19 -24.36
CA GLY A 325 15.44 7.67 -22.99
C GLY A 325 16.07 8.63 -21.96
N TRP A 326 16.89 9.60 -22.36
CA TRP A 326 17.45 10.57 -21.42
C TRP A 326 16.46 11.66 -21.04
N MET A 327 15.52 12.04 -21.93
CA MET A 327 14.42 12.96 -21.59
C MET A 327 13.57 12.35 -20.48
N ILE A 328 13.30 11.06 -20.61
CA ILE A 328 12.55 10.26 -19.64
C ILE A 328 13.20 10.32 -18.27
N ALA A 329 14.49 10.01 -18.20
CA ALA A 329 15.25 10.06 -16.95
C ALA A 329 15.21 11.48 -16.34
N ALA A 330 15.37 12.52 -17.17
CA ALA A 330 15.29 13.90 -16.72
C ALA A 330 13.89 14.27 -16.19
N ILE A 331 12.82 13.88 -16.87
CA ILE A 331 11.43 14.09 -16.44
C ILE A 331 11.17 13.39 -15.11
N CYS A 332 11.54 12.11 -14.98
CA CYS A 332 11.44 11.36 -13.72
C CYS A 332 12.18 12.07 -12.58
N VAL A 333 13.40 12.57 -12.81
CA VAL A 333 14.18 13.29 -11.80
C VAL A 333 13.49 14.60 -11.42
N VAL A 334 13.04 15.39 -12.39
CA VAL A 334 12.34 16.66 -12.14
C VAL A 334 11.05 16.43 -11.36
N GLU A 335 10.26 15.43 -11.72
CA GLU A 335 9.02 15.07 -11.03
C GLU A 335 9.30 14.65 -9.58
N ILE A 336 10.28 13.77 -9.36
CA ILE A 336 10.67 13.36 -8.00
C ILE A 336 11.14 14.55 -7.18
N LEU A 337 11.96 15.44 -7.75
CA LEU A 337 12.44 16.63 -7.07
C LEU A 337 11.28 17.58 -6.72
N ALA A 338 10.36 17.81 -7.64
CA ALA A 338 9.15 18.61 -7.40
C ALA A 338 8.31 18.00 -6.27
N ALA A 339 8.04 16.70 -6.31
CA ALA A 339 7.32 15.98 -5.26
C ALA A 339 8.03 16.08 -3.89
N CYS A 340 9.36 15.95 -3.87
CA CYS A 340 10.17 16.12 -2.66
C CYS A 340 10.05 17.54 -2.08
N ILE A 341 10.22 18.57 -2.92
CA ILE A 341 10.14 19.99 -2.53
C ILE A 341 8.75 20.30 -1.98
N LEU A 342 7.69 19.92 -2.69
CA LEU A 342 6.31 20.14 -2.28
C LEU A 342 5.99 19.41 -0.96
N THR A 343 6.54 18.21 -0.75
CA THR A 343 6.35 17.48 0.52
C THR A 343 7.05 18.16 1.68
N LEU A 344 8.27 18.66 1.46
CA LEU A 344 8.99 19.42 2.48
C LEU A 344 8.29 20.74 2.79
N ALA A 345 7.79 21.45 1.77
CA ALA A 345 6.99 22.66 1.93
C ALA A 345 5.70 22.35 2.73
N TRP A 346 4.97 21.30 2.35
CA TRP A 346 3.79 20.81 3.07
C TRP A 346 4.10 20.56 4.55
N SER A 347 5.22 19.91 4.85
CA SER A 347 5.61 19.61 6.24
C SER A 347 5.84 20.87 7.08
N ARG A 348 6.27 21.98 6.45
CA ARG A 348 6.45 23.29 7.11
C ARG A 348 5.13 24.04 7.26
N LEU A 349 4.19 23.83 6.33
CA LEU A 349 2.88 24.50 6.31
C LEU A 349 1.86 23.90 7.28
N LEU A 350 2.15 22.75 7.91
CA LEU A 350 1.33 22.14 8.97
C LEU A 350 1.38 22.90 10.30
N ALA A 351 1.34 24.24 10.26
CA ALA A 351 1.15 25.07 11.43
C ALA A 351 -0.21 24.75 12.09
N PRO A 352 -0.35 24.92 13.42
CA PRO A 352 -1.58 24.58 14.16
C PRO A 352 -2.85 25.27 13.63
N THR A 353 -2.71 26.40 12.97
CA THR A 353 -3.80 27.22 12.40
C THR A 353 -4.09 26.92 10.94
N SER A 354 -3.37 25.99 10.30
CA SER A 354 -3.56 25.70 8.88
C SER A 354 -4.95 25.09 8.59
N PRO A 355 -5.56 25.37 7.42
CA PRO A 355 -6.83 24.76 7.01
C PRO A 355 -6.80 23.23 7.03
N VAL A 356 -5.64 22.62 6.74
CA VAL A 356 -5.42 21.17 6.76
C VAL A 356 -5.57 20.61 8.18
N VAL A 357 -5.03 21.29 9.20
CA VAL A 357 -5.17 20.87 10.60
C VAL A 357 -6.62 20.99 11.06
N THR A 358 -7.32 22.06 10.66
CA THR A 358 -8.74 22.27 10.93
C THR A 358 -9.61 21.19 10.28
N LEU A 359 -9.39 20.89 9.00
CA LEU A 359 -10.08 19.81 8.29
C LEU A 359 -9.85 18.46 8.97
N ASN A 360 -8.59 18.13 9.30
CA ASN A 360 -8.28 16.88 10.00
C ASN A 360 -8.95 16.80 11.39
N ARG A 361 -9.11 17.92 12.08
CA ARG A 361 -9.89 17.97 13.34
C ARG A 361 -11.37 17.68 13.10
N GLN A 362 -11.97 18.25 12.06
CA GLN A 362 -13.37 18.00 11.70
C GLN A 362 -13.60 16.54 11.28
N LEU A 363 -12.72 15.99 10.44
CA LEU A 363 -12.77 14.58 10.04
C LEU A 363 -12.65 13.63 11.24
N ARG A 364 -11.79 13.98 12.20
CA ARG A 364 -11.66 13.22 13.45
C ARG A 364 -12.94 13.26 14.28
N LEU A 365 -13.59 14.42 14.42
CA LEU A 365 -14.87 14.56 15.11
C LEU A 365 -15.97 13.73 14.41
N PHE A 366 -15.99 13.72 13.08
CA PHE A 366 -16.88 12.86 12.31
C PHE A 366 -16.62 11.37 12.59
N ALA A 367 -15.36 10.94 12.58
CA ALA A 367 -14.98 9.56 12.92
C ALA A 367 -15.36 9.18 14.36
N GLU A 368 -15.23 10.11 15.31
CA GLU A 368 -15.65 9.93 16.71
C GLU A 368 -17.16 9.68 16.82
N ARG A 369 -17.97 10.48 16.13
CA ARG A 369 -19.44 10.29 16.06
C ARG A 369 -19.82 8.98 15.38
N PHE A 370 -19.15 8.62 14.28
CA PHE A 370 -19.41 7.38 13.57
C PHE A 370 -19.17 6.16 14.46
N VAL A 371 -18.04 6.13 15.18
CA VAL A 371 -17.73 5.06 16.14
C VAL A 371 -18.72 5.03 17.30
N GLU A 372 -19.15 6.20 17.79
CA GLU A 372 -20.14 6.29 18.86
C GLU A 372 -21.50 5.72 18.43
N ILE A 373 -22.00 6.10 17.25
CA ILE A 373 -23.25 5.55 16.69
C ILE A 373 -23.14 4.03 16.54
N GLY A 374 -22.05 3.54 15.96
CA GLY A 374 -21.81 2.10 15.79
C GLY A 374 -21.74 1.33 17.12
N SER A 375 -21.25 1.96 18.19
CA SER A 375 -21.24 1.36 19.53
C SER A 375 -22.64 1.29 20.15
N ARG A 376 -23.50 2.28 19.91
CA ARG A 376 -24.89 2.31 20.40
C ARG A 376 -25.79 1.30 19.68
N THR A 377 -25.56 1.06 18.40
CA THR A 377 -26.35 0.10 17.60
C THR A 377 -25.93 -1.37 17.82
N ARG A 378 -25.01 -1.65 18.75
CA ARG A 378 -24.38 -2.97 18.98
C ARG A 378 -23.67 -3.58 17.75
N LEU A 379 -23.63 -2.90 16.60
CA LEU A 379 -22.88 -3.32 15.40
C LEU A 379 -21.38 -3.40 15.70
N VAL A 380 -20.84 -2.39 16.40
CA VAL A 380 -19.44 -2.39 16.86
C VAL A 380 -19.26 -3.29 18.08
N GLU A 381 -20.30 -3.43 18.92
CA GLU A 381 -20.23 -4.29 20.10
C GLU A 381 -20.11 -5.78 19.72
N TRP A 382 -20.82 -6.25 18.69
CA TRP A 382 -20.71 -7.63 18.18
C TRP A 382 -19.43 -7.90 17.40
N VAL A 383 -18.96 -6.92 16.63
CA VAL A 383 -17.87 -7.09 15.67
C VAL A 383 -16.50 -6.76 16.30
N VAL A 384 -16.45 -5.98 17.39
CA VAL A 384 -15.20 -5.52 18.03
C VAL A 384 -15.12 -5.84 19.54
N ILE A 385 -16.24 -5.98 20.28
CA ILE A 385 -16.24 -6.02 21.76
C ILE A 385 -16.65 -7.38 22.35
N ARG A 386 -17.70 -8.03 21.84
CA ARG A 386 -18.27 -9.30 22.35
C ARG A 386 -17.37 -10.53 22.17
N PRO A 387 -16.65 -10.73 21.04
CA PRO A 387 -15.78 -11.90 20.88
C PRO A 387 -14.61 -11.94 21.89
N LEU A 388 -14.42 -10.88 22.69
CA LEU A 388 -13.33 -10.74 23.66
C LEU A 388 -13.81 -10.80 25.13
N ARG A 389 -15.12 -10.79 25.41
CA ARG A 389 -15.65 -10.92 26.78
C ARG A 389 -15.97 -12.37 27.16
N SER A 390 -16.30 -13.23 26.20
CA SER A 390 -16.67 -14.64 26.44
C SER A 390 -15.47 -15.61 26.54
N ALA A 391 -14.24 -15.12 26.61
CA ALA A 391 -13.04 -15.94 26.78
C ALA A 391 -12.20 -15.54 28.01
N ALA A 392 -12.73 -14.64 28.84
CA ALA A 392 -12.21 -14.30 30.16
C ALA A 392 -13.11 -14.82 31.29
N ALA A 393 -14.17 -15.54 30.92
CA ALA A 393 -14.90 -16.51 31.72
C ALA A 393 -14.64 -17.88 31.08
#